data_AF-A0A443RVB5-F1
#
_entry.id   AF-A0A443RVB5-F1
#
_cell.length_a   1.000
_cell.length_b   1.000
_cell.length_c   1.000
_cell.angle_alpha   90.00
_cell.angle_beta   90.00
_cell.angle_gamma   90.00
#
_symmetry.space_group_name_H-M   'P 1'
#
loop_
_entity.id
_entity.type
_entity.pdbx_description
1 polymer ?
#
loop_
_entity_poly.entity_id
_entity_poly.type
_entity_poly.pdbx_seq_one_letter_code
_entity_poly.pdbx_strand_id
1 'polypeptide(L)'
;LKPINASNGFGHRVKQSADKLFIFKVERDDQGCYQCFAVSDKDETSQANVCLYLSENAPKFKETFKNHILSVSDRLSLKCIASGNPLPTVTWTIDGNSIPETHRIQYGDYVSLIRVVGNNCMSIYIMRIVFRNKLFSNFCVQCLISYDGDVVSFVNITNVRLEDGGLYHCKAINEAGSVSYSETVAVAGVPFVKPMNNITVLAGHTLHTRCPVTGYPISKISWSRGE
;
A
#
# COMPACT_ATOMS: atom_id res chain seq x y z
N LEU A 1 -30.63 12.71 11.18
CA LEU A 1 -29.48 12.09 11.89
C LEU A 1 -29.90 11.81 13.32
N LYS A 2 -29.59 10.62 13.85
CA LYS A 2 -29.72 10.39 15.31
C LYS A 2 -28.66 11.26 15.99
N PRO A 3 -28.99 12.07 17.01
CA PRO A 3 -27.96 12.77 17.77
C PRO A 3 -26.97 11.73 18.30
N ILE A 4 -25.68 12.06 18.33
CA ILE A 4 -24.64 11.28 19.03
C ILE A 4 -24.87 11.49 20.55
N ASN A 5 -26.08 11.23 21.03
CA ASN A 5 -26.44 11.25 22.44
C ASN A 5 -26.36 9.81 22.93
N ALA A 6 -25.22 9.52 23.56
CA ALA A 6 -24.99 8.92 24.87
C ALA A 6 -26.05 8.01 25.57
N SER A 7 -27.11 7.52 24.92
CA SER A 7 -28.17 6.78 25.63
C SER A 7 -28.78 5.60 24.88
N ASN A 8 -28.10 5.06 23.86
CA ASN A 8 -28.50 3.79 23.25
C ASN A 8 -27.27 2.97 22.87
N GLY A 9 -26.81 2.06 23.73
CA GLY A 9 -26.02 0.87 23.36
C GLY A 9 -24.64 1.04 22.67
N PHE A 10 -24.20 2.24 22.29
CA PHE A 10 -22.88 2.53 21.72
C PHE A 10 -21.83 2.79 22.81
N GLY A 11 -21.61 1.80 23.68
CA GLY A 11 -20.73 1.92 24.85
C GLY A 11 -19.28 2.27 24.51
N HIS A 12 -18.74 3.28 25.22
CA HIS A 12 -17.31 3.67 25.36
C HIS A 12 -16.51 4.11 24.14
N ARG A 13 -16.92 3.74 22.93
CA ARG A 13 -16.11 3.84 21.72
C ARG A 13 -16.22 5.17 20.97
N VAL A 14 -17.38 5.83 21.03
CA VAL A 14 -17.59 7.19 20.47
C VAL A 14 -17.74 8.18 21.61
N LYS A 15 -16.94 9.25 21.63
CA LYS A 15 -16.99 10.32 22.65
C LYS A 15 -16.96 11.69 21.99
N GLN A 16 -17.69 12.65 22.53
CA GLN A 16 -17.67 14.03 22.07
C GLN A 16 -17.28 14.97 23.22
N SER A 17 -16.52 16.02 22.92
CA SER A 17 -16.14 17.08 23.86
C SER A 17 -16.03 18.42 23.13
N ALA A 18 -16.92 19.38 23.43
CA ALA A 18 -16.95 20.73 22.85
C ALA A 18 -16.72 20.75 21.32
N ASP A 19 -15.48 20.97 20.88
CA ASP A 19 -15.02 21.09 19.49
C ASP A 19 -14.50 19.77 18.89
N LYS A 20 -14.45 18.67 19.65
CA LYS A 20 -13.81 17.40 19.27
C LYS A 20 -14.77 16.21 19.31
N LEU A 21 -14.63 15.34 18.31
CA LEU A 21 -15.26 14.02 18.23
C LEU A 21 -14.17 12.94 18.22
N PHE A 22 -14.33 11.92 19.05
CA PHE A 22 -13.44 10.77 19.15
C PHE A 22 -14.20 9.48 18.79
N ILE A 23 -13.64 8.67 17.90
CA ILE A 23 -14.12 7.32 17.58
C ILE A 23 -12.93 6.38 17.78
N PHE A 24 -12.95 5.59 18.85
CA PHE A 24 -11.92 4.59 19.13
C PHE A 24 -12.21 3.32 18.32
N LYS A 25 -11.20 2.53 17.90
CA LYS A 25 -11.39 1.26 17.15
C LYS A 25 -12.49 1.31 16.07
N VAL A 26 -12.29 2.14 15.06
CA VAL A 26 -13.27 2.42 13.99
C VAL A 26 -13.70 1.12 13.27
N GLU A 27 -15.00 0.95 13.03
CA GLU A 27 -15.62 -0.22 12.38
C GLU A 27 -16.40 0.20 11.14
N ARG A 28 -16.72 -0.74 10.23
CA ARG A 28 -17.45 -0.45 8.97
C ARG A 28 -18.72 0.37 9.18
N ASP A 29 -19.43 0.17 10.29
CA ASP A 29 -20.67 0.87 10.62
C ASP A 29 -20.47 2.34 11.05
N ASP A 30 -19.24 2.75 11.37
CA ASP A 30 -18.90 4.16 11.61
C ASP A 30 -18.75 4.95 10.29
N GLN A 31 -18.65 4.27 9.14
CA GLN A 31 -18.60 4.94 7.85
C GLN A 31 -19.82 5.84 7.66
N GLY A 32 -19.58 7.11 7.33
CA GLY A 32 -20.65 8.09 7.18
C GLY A 32 -20.18 9.52 7.37
N CYS A 33 -21.09 10.47 7.15
CA CYS A 33 -20.82 11.88 7.32
C CYS A 33 -21.21 12.37 8.71
N TYR A 34 -20.23 12.94 9.41
CA TYR A 34 -20.34 13.60 10.69
C TYR A 34 -20.47 15.10 10.51
N GLN A 35 -21.18 15.75 11.43
CA GLN A 35 -21.52 17.16 11.32
C GLN A 35 -21.26 17.88 12.64
N CYS A 36 -20.62 19.04 12.53
CA CYS A 36 -20.40 19.96 13.63
C CYS A 36 -21.34 21.17 13.49
N PHE A 37 -21.94 21.59 14.60
CA PHE A 37 -22.83 22.74 14.68
C PHE A 37 -22.35 23.67 15.78
N ALA A 38 -22.28 24.97 15.47
CA ALA A 38 -21.98 26.02 16.43
C ALA A 38 -23.15 27.01 16.48
N VAL A 39 -23.52 27.44 17.69
CA VAL A 39 -24.57 28.43 17.93
C VAL A 39 -23.99 29.51 18.84
N SER A 40 -24.19 30.77 18.49
CA SER A 40 -23.82 31.93 19.31
C SER A 40 -24.93 32.29 20.29
N ASP A 41 -24.59 33.11 21.29
CA ASP A 41 -25.55 33.60 22.29
C ASP A 41 -26.66 34.49 21.70
N LYS A 42 -26.50 34.93 20.44
CA LYS A 42 -27.49 35.69 19.67
C LYS A 42 -28.33 34.80 18.74
N ASP A 43 -28.31 33.49 18.96
CA ASP A 43 -28.90 32.45 18.11
C ASP A 43 -28.37 32.46 16.66
N GLU A 44 -27.19 33.04 16.40
CA GLU A 44 -26.53 32.90 15.09
C GLU A 44 -25.89 31.51 15.01
N THR A 45 -25.87 30.91 13.83
CA THR A 45 -25.49 29.51 13.70
C THR A 45 -24.51 29.29 12.56
N SER A 46 -23.57 28.36 12.74
CA SER A 46 -22.65 27.89 11.72
C SER A 46 -22.55 26.36 11.75
N GLN A 47 -22.22 25.74 10.62
CA GLN A 47 -22.10 24.29 10.49
C GLN A 47 -21.00 23.89 9.51
N ALA A 48 -20.43 22.72 9.73
CA ALA A 48 -19.48 22.07 8.83
C ALA A 48 -19.63 20.54 8.92
N ASN A 49 -19.18 19.81 7.89
CA ASN A 49 -19.28 18.35 7.83
C ASN A 49 -17.97 17.70 7.39
N VAL A 50 -17.79 16.44 7.79
CA VAL A 50 -16.69 15.56 7.40
C VAL A 50 -17.23 14.16 7.16
N CYS A 51 -16.79 13.47 6.11
CA CYS A 51 -17.21 12.10 5.83
C CYS A 51 -16.07 11.12 6.12
N LEU A 52 -16.35 10.15 7.00
CA LEU A 52 -15.48 9.02 7.27
C LEU A 52 -15.76 7.94 6.23
N TYR A 53 -14.74 7.55 5.48
CA TYR A 53 -14.78 6.44 4.54
C TYR A 53 -13.81 5.36 5.03
N LEU A 54 -14.28 4.10 5.05
CA LEU A 54 -13.45 2.97 5.43
C LEU A 54 -13.28 2.08 4.22
N SER A 55 -12.12 2.15 3.60
CA SER A 55 -11.71 1.16 2.61
C SER A 55 -10.40 0.56 3.04
N GLU A 56 -10.47 -0.59 3.71
CA GLU A 56 -9.30 -1.44 3.95
C GLU A 56 -9.18 -2.41 2.78
N ASN A 57 -8.39 -2.03 1.79
CA ASN A 57 -8.11 -2.85 0.62
C ASN A 57 -6.71 -3.40 0.75
N ALA A 58 -6.61 -4.74 0.88
CA ALA A 58 -5.34 -5.44 0.81
C ALA A 58 -4.62 -5.10 -0.52
N PRO A 59 -3.28 -5.13 -0.53
CA PRO A 59 -2.53 -4.63 -1.66
C PRO A 59 -2.73 -5.51 -2.90
N LYS A 60 -2.78 -4.89 -4.08
CA LYS A 60 -2.89 -5.58 -5.37
C LYS A 60 -1.94 -4.96 -6.37
N PHE A 61 -1.21 -5.80 -7.10
CA PHE A 61 -0.39 -5.31 -8.20
C PHE A 61 -1.26 -4.95 -9.41
N LYS A 62 -1.11 -3.73 -9.90
CA LYS A 62 -1.64 -3.27 -11.18
C LYS A 62 -0.68 -3.57 -12.33
N GLU A 63 0.62 -3.49 -12.05
CA GLU A 63 1.69 -3.76 -13.01
C GLU A 63 2.89 -4.37 -12.28
N THR A 64 3.55 -5.34 -12.91
CA THR A 64 4.77 -5.97 -12.41
C THR A 64 5.78 -6.09 -13.55
N PHE A 65 7.06 -6.20 -13.19
CA PHE A 65 8.12 -6.52 -14.13
C PHE A 65 7.96 -7.94 -14.69
N LYS A 66 8.61 -8.21 -15.82
CA LYS A 66 8.59 -9.51 -16.50
C LYS A 66 9.99 -10.13 -16.48
N ASN A 67 10.11 -11.33 -17.03
CA ASN A 67 11.41 -11.96 -17.22
C ASN A 67 12.25 -11.14 -18.19
N HIS A 68 13.54 -10.99 -17.88
CA HIS A 68 14.51 -10.29 -18.71
C HIS A 68 15.69 -11.21 -19.03
N ILE A 69 16.21 -11.12 -20.25
CA ILE A 69 17.50 -11.68 -20.63
C ILE A 69 18.34 -10.49 -21.08
N LEU A 70 19.38 -10.18 -20.31
CA LEU A 70 20.21 -8.98 -20.45
C LEU A 70 21.64 -9.36 -20.81
N SER A 71 22.37 -8.45 -21.43
CA SER A 71 23.82 -8.53 -21.60
C SER A 71 24.54 -7.68 -20.55
N VAL A 72 25.83 -7.95 -20.34
CA VAL A 72 26.66 -7.12 -19.46
C VAL A 72 26.73 -5.70 -20.01
N SER A 73 26.68 -4.69 -19.14
CA SER A 73 26.59 -3.26 -19.45
C SER A 73 25.20 -2.77 -19.90
N ASP A 74 24.21 -3.64 -19.98
CA ASP A 74 22.82 -3.20 -20.18
C ASP A 74 22.33 -2.35 -19.00
N ARG A 75 21.23 -1.65 -19.24
CA ARG A 75 20.48 -0.92 -18.23
C ARG A 75 19.20 -1.67 -17.92
N LEU A 76 18.94 -1.88 -16.63
CA LEU A 76 17.73 -2.55 -16.15
C LEU A 76 16.88 -1.57 -15.35
N SER A 77 15.57 -1.61 -15.56
CA SER A 77 14.57 -0.98 -14.71
C SER A 77 13.46 -1.98 -14.42
N LEU A 78 13.40 -2.46 -13.19
CA LEU A 78 12.30 -3.28 -12.70
C LEU A 78 11.29 -2.38 -12.02
N LYS A 79 10.00 -2.67 -12.20
CA LYS A 79 8.91 -1.86 -11.69
C LYS A 79 7.81 -2.74 -11.12
N CYS A 80 7.29 -2.38 -9.96
CA CYS A 80 6.05 -2.90 -9.40
C CYS A 80 5.14 -1.73 -9.05
N ILE A 81 3.89 -1.78 -9.50
CA ILE A 81 2.84 -0.81 -9.17
C ILE A 81 1.82 -1.51 -8.29
N ALA A 82 1.73 -1.11 -7.03
CA ALA A 82 0.81 -1.66 -6.06
C ALA A 82 -0.25 -0.63 -5.68
N SER A 83 -1.50 -1.07 -5.76
CA SER A 83 -2.66 -0.37 -5.19
C SER A 83 -2.98 -0.93 -3.82
N GLY A 84 -3.66 -0.16 -2.97
CA GLY A 84 -4.11 -0.60 -1.66
C GLY A 84 -4.56 0.60 -0.83
N ASN A 85 -5.44 0.37 0.15
CA ASN A 85 -5.77 1.37 1.14
C ASN A 85 -5.71 0.74 2.54
N PRO A 86 -4.82 1.20 3.44
CA PRO A 86 -3.79 2.23 3.24
C PRO A 86 -2.81 1.91 2.11
N LEU A 87 -2.15 2.94 1.57
CA LEU A 87 -1.12 2.80 0.54
C LEU A 87 -0.05 1.80 1.02
N PRO A 88 0.25 0.75 0.23
CA PRO A 88 1.15 -0.29 0.67
C PRO A 88 2.63 0.13 0.61
N THR A 89 3.44 -0.34 1.54
CA THR A 89 4.90 -0.27 1.41
C THR A 89 5.37 -1.39 0.48
N VAL A 90 6.24 -1.07 -0.47
CA VAL A 90 6.84 -2.05 -1.39
C VAL A 90 8.29 -2.31 -1.04
N THR A 91 8.65 -3.58 -0.89
CA THR A 91 10.03 -4.01 -0.61
C THR A 91 10.55 -4.93 -1.71
N TRP A 92 11.87 -4.91 -1.91
CA TRP A 92 12.57 -5.68 -2.94
C TRP A 92 13.61 -6.61 -2.33
N THR A 93 13.70 -7.83 -2.87
CA THR A 93 14.79 -8.76 -2.59
C THR A 93 15.28 -9.42 -3.88
N ILE A 94 16.55 -9.84 -3.87
CA ILE A 94 17.18 -10.67 -4.90
C ILE A 94 17.68 -11.95 -4.24
N ASP A 95 17.25 -13.10 -4.76
CA ASP A 95 17.60 -14.42 -4.22
C ASP A 95 17.36 -14.55 -2.71
N GLY A 96 16.33 -13.86 -2.19
CA GLY A 96 15.96 -13.81 -0.77
C GLY A 96 16.71 -12.80 0.09
N ASN A 97 17.72 -12.10 -0.46
CA ASN A 97 18.48 -11.06 0.24
C ASN A 97 18.02 -9.66 -0.17
N SER A 98 18.23 -8.65 0.68
CA SER A 98 17.96 -7.25 0.33
C SER A 98 18.81 -6.81 -0.87
N ILE A 99 18.24 -5.96 -1.73
CA ILE A 99 18.98 -5.37 -2.85
C ILE A 99 20.15 -4.54 -2.31
N PRO A 100 21.40 -4.75 -2.77
CA PRO A 100 22.54 -3.97 -2.32
C PRO A 100 22.47 -2.55 -2.89
N GLU A 101 22.57 -1.55 -2.02
CA GLU A 101 22.62 -0.14 -2.43
C GLU A 101 24.04 0.22 -2.85
N THR A 102 24.22 0.57 -4.13
CA THR A 102 25.52 0.95 -4.69
C THR A 102 25.32 2.09 -5.68
N HIS A 103 26.40 2.75 -6.12
CA HIS A 103 26.28 3.77 -7.17
C HIS A 103 25.66 3.26 -8.48
N ARG A 104 25.72 1.94 -8.74
CA ARG A 104 25.11 1.32 -9.93
C ARG A 104 23.64 0.94 -9.72
N ILE A 105 23.25 0.60 -8.50
CA ILE A 105 21.96 0.02 -8.14
C ILE A 105 21.22 0.99 -7.23
N GLN A 106 20.14 1.55 -7.73
CA GLN A 106 19.28 2.47 -7.01
C GLN A 106 17.86 1.90 -6.99
N TYR A 107 17.21 1.99 -5.85
CA TYR A 107 15.81 1.60 -5.72
C TYR A 107 15.05 2.66 -4.91
N GLY A 108 13.75 2.71 -5.11
CA GLY A 108 12.91 3.69 -4.43
C GLY A 108 11.46 3.54 -4.84
N ASP A 109 10.64 4.41 -4.29
CA ASP A 109 9.21 4.44 -4.54
C ASP A 109 8.67 5.87 -4.51
N TYR A 110 7.53 6.04 -5.17
CA TYR A 110 6.73 7.25 -5.08
C TYR A 110 5.26 6.90 -5.27
N VAL A 111 4.38 7.77 -4.78
CA VAL A 111 2.94 7.63 -4.98
C VAL A 111 2.56 8.30 -6.30
N SER A 112 1.94 7.56 -7.21
CA SER A 112 1.40 8.12 -8.45
C SER A 112 0.34 9.17 -8.13
N LEU A 113 0.17 10.15 -9.02
CA LEU A 113 -0.82 11.23 -8.89
C LEU A 113 -2.14 10.75 -8.26
N ILE A 114 -2.44 11.29 -7.09
CA ILE A 114 -3.72 11.06 -6.42
C ILE A 114 -4.78 11.70 -7.30
N ARG A 115 -5.56 10.88 -8.01
CA ARG A 115 -6.72 11.36 -8.75
C ARG A 115 -7.77 11.78 -7.73
N VAL A 116 -7.90 13.09 -7.52
CA VAL A 116 -9.07 13.63 -6.81
C VAL A 116 -10.27 13.45 -7.73
N VAL A 117 -11.00 12.36 -7.55
CA VAL A 117 -12.28 12.14 -8.24
C VAL A 117 -13.33 13.00 -7.53
N GLY A 118 -13.41 14.28 -7.89
CA GLY A 118 -14.28 15.21 -7.18
C GLY A 118 -14.46 16.55 -7.86
N ASN A 119 -14.97 16.57 -9.10
CA ASN A 119 -15.64 17.75 -9.64
C ASN A 119 -17.09 17.34 -9.96
N ASN A 120 -17.98 17.47 -8.97
CA ASN A 120 -19.39 17.84 -9.11
C ASN A 120 -20.18 17.51 -7.83
N CYS A 121 -20.47 18.52 -7.02
CA CYS A 121 -21.57 18.47 -6.06
C CYS A 121 -22.89 18.66 -6.84
N MET A 122 -23.37 17.63 -7.54
CA MET A 122 -24.57 17.72 -8.41
C MET A 122 -25.82 17.02 -7.86
N SER A 123 -25.92 16.85 -6.54
CA SER A 123 -27.22 16.62 -5.89
C SER A 123 -27.18 17.08 -4.45
N ILE A 124 -27.76 18.25 -4.20
CA ILE A 124 -27.99 18.77 -2.85
C ILE A 124 -29.13 17.95 -2.25
N TYR A 125 -28.82 16.95 -1.42
CA TYR A 125 -29.84 16.36 -0.54
C TYR A 125 -30.04 17.31 0.66
N ILE A 126 -30.98 18.25 0.55
CA ILE A 126 -31.35 19.14 1.67
C ILE A 126 -32.19 18.32 2.66
N MET A 127 -31.55 17.69 3.65
CA MET A 127 -32.30 17.25 4.83
C MET A 127 -32.63 18.47 5.68
N ARG A 128 -33.93 18.75 5.87
CA ARG A 128 -34.40 19.78 6.81
C ARG A 128 -34.13 19.29 8.24
N ILE A 129 -33.05 19.78 8.86
CA ILE A 129 -32.87 19.64 10.30
C ILE A 129 -33.45 20.91 10.94
N VAL A 130 -34.31 20.76 11.94
CA VAL A 130 -34.93 21.86 12.69
C VAL A 130 -34.41 21.80 14.11
N PHE A 131 -33.69 22.84 14.53
CA PHE A 131 -33.29 23.03 15.93
C PHE A 131 -33.83 24.39 16.38
N ARG A 132 -34.62 24.42 17.47
CA ARG A 132 -35.28 25.64 17.98
C ARG A 132 -35.97 26.48 16.89
N ASN A 133 -36.76 25.83 16.02
CA ASN A 133 -37.53 26.46 14.93
C ASN A 133 -36.73 27.18 13.82
N LYS A 134 -35.39 27.05 13.78
CA LYS A 134 -34.60 27.51 12.63
C LYS A 134 -34.40 26.37 11.63
N LEU A 135 -34.58 26.67 10.33
CA LEU A 135 -34.37 25.74 9.23
C LEU A 135 -32.88 25.73 8.87
N PHE A 136 -32.21 24.60 9.09
CA PHE A 136 -30.82 24.43 8.69
C PHE A 136 -30.80 23.78 7.30
N SER A 137 -30.52 24.59 6.28
CA SER A 137 -30.30 24.12 4.91
C SER A 137 -28.90 24.52 4.53
N ASN A 138 -27.97 23.57 4.52
CA ASN A 138 -26.77 23.52 3.68
C ASN A 138 -25.96 22.27 4.05
N PHE A 139 -26.34 21.12 3.50
CA PHE A 139 -25.48 19.94 3.50
C PHE A 139 -24.71 19.95 2.17
N CYS A 140 -23.53 20.55 2.17
CA CYS A 140 -22.58 20.36 1.07
C CYS A 140 -21.77 19.12 1.44
N VAL A 141 -21.99 17.99 0.78
CA VAL A 141 -21.10 16.83 0.96
C VAL A 141 -19.76 17.24 0.35
N GLN A 142 -18.83 17.66 1.21
CA GLN A 142 -17.51 18.07 0.79
C GLN A 142 -16.81 16.87 0.14
N CYS A 143 -16.09 17.15 -0.94
CA CYS A 143 -15.54 16.23 -1.94
C CYS A 143 -15.15 14.83 -1.43
N LEU A 144 -15.45 13.83 -2.26
CA LEU A 144 -14.83 12.50 -2.19
C LEU A 144 -13.32 12.66 -2.42
N ILE A 145 -12.52 12.72 -1.36
CA ILE A 145 -11.09 12.42 -1.48
C ILE A 145 -10.97 10.91 -1.44
N SER A 146 -11.04 10.27 -2.61
CA SER A 146 -10.56 8.91 -2.77
C SER A 146 -9.04 8.97 -2.91
N TYR A 147 -8.31 8.27 -2.03
CA TYR A 147 -6.88 8.06 -2.15
C TYR A 147 -6.62 6.97 -3.21
N ASP A 148 -6.94 7.27 -4.47
CA ASP A 148 -6.73 6.33 -5.58
C ASP A 148 -5.30 6.47 -6.16
N GLY A 149 -4.33 6.70 -5.26
CA GLY A 149 -2.91 6.69 -5.59
C GLY A 149 -2.38 5.26 -5.59
N ASP A 150 -1.46 4.96 -6.50
CA ASP A 150 -0.73 3.70 -6.52
C ASP A 150 0.71 3.93 -6.09
N VAL A 151 1.29 2.99 -5.35
CA VAL A 151 2.72 3.02 -5.05
C VAL A 151 3.47 2.43 -6.23
N VAL A 152 4.26 3.27 -6.88
CA VAL A 152 5.17 2.87 -7.95
C VAL A 152 6.55 2.71 -7.33
N SER A 153 7.01 1.46 -7.24
CA SER A 153 8.34 1.14 -6.74
C SER A 153 9.20 0.55 -7.85
N PHE A 154 10.49 0.88 -7.83
CA PHE A 154 11.42 0.51 -8.89
C PHE A 154 12.79 0.12 -8.36
N VAL A 155 13.50 -0.69 -9.14
CA VAL A 155 14.93 -0.99 -9.01
C VAL A 155 15.60 -0.70 -10.34
N ASN A 156 16.56 0.22 -10.34
CA ASN A 156 17.32 0.64 -11.51
C ASN A 156 18.77 0.20 -11.39
N ILE A 157 19.30 -0.44 -12.43
CA ILE A 157 20.69 -0.84 -12.54
C ILE A 157 21.28 -0.21 -13.80
N THR A 158 22.28 0.65 -13.64
CA THR A 158 22.84 1.43 -14.76
C THR A 158 23.89 0.71 -15.57
N ASN A 159 24.55 -0.29 -14.98
CA ASN A 159 25.59 -1.09 -15.60
C ASN A 159 25.47 -2.52 -15.06
N VAL A 160 24.64 -3.32 -15.73
CA VAL A 160 24.33 -4.70 -15.35
C VAL A 160 25.57 -5.58 -15.43
N ARG A 161 25.79 -6.36 -14.37
CA ARG A 161 26.86 -7.35 -14.24
C ARG A 161 26.28 -8.76 -14.12
N LEU A 162 27.12 -9.77 -14.33
CA LEU A 162 26.73 -11.17 -14.18
C LEU A 162 26.14 -11.44 -12.77
N GLU A 163 26.71 -10.84 -11.72
CA GLU A 163 26.23 -10.95 -10.34
C GLU A 163 24.85 -10.34 -10.07
N ASP A 164 24.38 -9.45 -10.94
CA ASP A 164 23.07 -8.80 -10.81
C ASP A 164 21.93 -9.72 -11.28
N GLY A 165 22.22 -10.79 -12.02
CA GLY A 165 21.22 -11.79 -12.42
C GLY A 165 20.73 -12.62 -11.23
N GLY A 166 19.46 -12.99 -11.21
CA GLY A 166 18.86 -13.75 -10.11
C GLY A 166 17.34 -13.66 -10.08
N LEU A 167 16.74 -14.22 -9.02
CA LEU A 167 15.30 -14.13 -8.79
C LEU A 167 14.98 -12.85 -8.03
N TYR A 168 14.40 -11.88 -8.73
CA TYR A 168 13.91 -10.66 -8.11
C TYR A 168 12.52 -10.89 -7.53
N HIS A 169 12.26 -10.29 -6.38
CA HIS A 169 11.00 -10.39 -5.66
C HIS A 169 10.57 -9.00 -5.21
N CYS A 170 9.34 -8.61 -5.55
CA CYS A 170 8.70 -7.43 -5.01
C CYS A 170 7.52 -7.83 -4.12
N LYS A 171 7.42 -7.24 -2.93
CA LYS A 171 6.36 -7.51 -1.96
C LYS A 171 5.70 -6.22 -1.53
N ALA A 172 4.38 -6.13 -1.69
CA ALA A 172 3.59 -4.99 -1.24
C ALA A 172 2.78 -5.38 0.01
N ILE A 173 2.84 -4.56 1.05
CA ILE A 173 2.23 -4.85 2.37
C ILE A 173 1.51 -3.61 2.90
N ASN A 174 0.31 -3.78 3.44
CA ASN A 174 -0.36 -2.81 4.30
C ASN A 174 -1.01 -3.53 5.50
N GLU A 175 -1.74 -2.80 6.34
CA GLU A 175 -2.43 -3.38 7.50
C GLU A 175 -3.54 -4.38 7.13
N ALA A 176 -4.11 -4.27 5.92
CA ALA A 176 -5.15 -5.16 5.42
C ALA A 176 -4.61 -6.46 4.78
N GLY A 177 -3.31 -6.54 4.49
CA GLY A 177 -2.69 -7.76 3.97
C GLY A 177 -1.41 -7.55 3.17
N SER A 178 -1.05 -8.55 2.35
CA SER A 178 0.13 -8.47 1.48
C SER A 178 -0.07 -9.24 0.18
N VAL A 179 0.65 -8.80 -0.85
CA VAL A 179 0.79 -9.50 -2.14
C VAL A 179 2.27 -9.51 -2.52
N SER A 180 2.70 -10.56 -3.20
CA SER A 180 4.08 -10.72 -3.63
C SER A 180 4.19 -11.25 -5.04
N TYR A 181 5.26 -10.86 -5.73
CA TYR A 181 5.54 -11.24 -7.11
C TYR A 181 7.04 -11.50 -7.26
N SER A 182 7.40 -12.56 -7.99
CA SER A 182 8.81 -12.90 -8.23
C SER A 182 8.99 -13.27 -9.68
N GLU A 183 10.09 -12.85 -10.28
CA GLU A 183 10.46 -13.20 -11.64
C GLU A 183 11.97 -13.14 -11.84
N THR A 184 12.47 -13.95 -12.76
CA THR A 184 13.92 -14.11 -12.98
C THR A 184 14.46 -13.07 -13.95
N VAL A 185 15.58 -12.45 -13.57
CA VAL A 185 16.42 -11.64 -14.45
C VAL A 185 17.66 -12.47 -14.80
N ALA A 186 17.76 -12.88 -16.06
CA ALA A 186 18.89 -13.61 -16.59
C ALA A 186 19.90 -12.65 -17.21
N VAL A 187 21.19 -12.87 -16.95
CA VAL A 187 22.29 -12.12 -17.56
C VAL A 187 23.13 -13.10 -18.39
N ALA A 188 23.33 -12.79 -19.67
CA ALA A 188 24.11 -13.58 -20.60
C ALA A 188 25.54 -13.75 -20.09
N GLY A 189 26.00 -15.00 -20.02
CA GLY A 189 27.29 -15.33 -19.47
C GLY A 189 27.36 -16.76 -18.95
N VAL A 190 28.53 -17.14 -18.45
CA VAL A 190 28.76 -18.48 -17.90
C VAL A 190 27.96 -18.68 -16.60
N PRO A 191 27.49 -19.91 -16.32
CA PRO A 191 26.83 -20.21 -15.06
C PRO A 191 27.73 -19.93 -13.86
N PHE A 192 27.21 -19.19 -12.89
CA PHE A 192 27.91 -18.85 -11.65
C PHE A 192 26.95 -18.97 -10.46
N VAL A 193 27.36 -19.66 -9.41
CA VAL A 193 26.60 -19.78 -8.16
C VAL A 193 27.09 -18.71 -7.20
N LYS A 194 26.21 -17.82 -6.74
CA LYS A 194 26.56 -16.82 -5.74
C LYS A 194 26.88 -17.48 -4.38
N PRO A 195 27.71 -16.84 -3.54
CA PRO A 195 27.95 -17.33 -2.18
C PRO A 195 26.63 -17.54 -1.40
N MET A 196 26.52 -18.67 -0.72
CA MET A 196 25.37 -19.00 0.13
C MET A 196 25.77 -18.94 1.61
N ASN A 197 24.89 -18.40 2.45
CA ASN A 197 25.10 -18.35 3.90
C ASN A 197 24.77 -19.70 4.55
N ASN A 198 25.40 -19.98 5.69
CA ASN A 198 25.06 -21.14 6.52
C ASN A 198 23.62 -21.00 7.04
N ILE A 199 22.84 -22.08 6.94
CA ILE A 199 21.44 -22.11 7.36
C ILE A 199 21.32 -23.03 8.57
N THR A 200 20.69 -22.54 9.64
CA THR A 200 20.35 -23.33 10.83
C THR A 200 18.84 -23.55 10.86
N VAL A 201 18.40 -24.80 10.93
CA VAL A 201 16.98 -25.18 10.97
C VAL A 201 16.73 -26.14 12.13
N LEU A 202 15.60 -25.98 12.82
CA LEU A 202 15.19 -26.89 13.88
C LEU A 202 14.80 -28.27 13.33
N ALA A 203 15.09 -29.31 14.11
CA ALA A 203 14.64 -30.66 13.78
C ALA A 203 13.12 -30.70 13.57
N GLY A 204 12.68 -31.46 12.57
CA GLY A 204 11.26 -31.58 12.18
C GLY A 204 10.71 -30.42 11.35
N HIS A 205 11.45 -29.32 11.15
CA HIS A 205 11.04 -28.24 10.26
C HIS A 205 11.47 -28.52 8.81
N THR A 206 10.70 -27.99 7.86
CA THR A 206 11.00 -28.11 6.42
C THR A 206 11.93 -26.99 5.99
N LEU A 207 13.12 -27.34 5.49
CA LEU A 207 14.04 -26.40 4.85
C LEU A 207 13.60 -26.14 3.40
N HIS A 208 13.32 -24.89 3.06
CA HIS A 208 13.13 -24.45 1.68
C HIS A 208 14.26 -23.50 1.31
N THR A 209 15.20 -23.96 0.49
CA THR A 209 16.32 -23.16 -0.01
C THR A 209 16.41 -23.24 -1.53
N ARG A 210 16.92 -22.18 -2.17
CA ARG A 210 17.15 -22.11 -3.62
C ARG A 210 18.63 -21.89 -3.90
N CYS A 211 19.09 -22.37 -5.05
CA CYS A 211 20.46 -22.15 -5.50
C CYS A 211 20.50 -20.79 -6.23
N PRO A 212 21.26 -19.79 -5.74
CA PRO A 212 21.33 -18.46 -6.35
C PRO A 212 22.26 -18.47 -7.57
N VAL A 213 21.83 -19.14 -8.63
CA VAL A 213 22.56 -19.21 -9.90
C VAL A 213 22.28 -17.97 -10.74
N THR A 214 23.33 -17.45 -11.36
CA THR A 214 23.27 -16.47 -12.45
C THR A 214 24.02 -17.00 -13.69
N GLY A 215 23.96 -16.27 -14.79
CA GLY A 215 24.42 -16.70 -16.10
C GLY A 215 23.28 -17.25 -16.97
N TYR A 216 23.46 -17.18 -18.28
CA TYR A 216 22.47 -17.66 -19.23
C TYR A 216 23.17 -18.01 -20.56
N PRO A 217 22.83 -19.16 -21.18
CA PRO A 217 21.85 -20.16 -20.76
C PRO A 217 22.38 -21.15 -19.71
N ILE A 218 21.49 -21.68 -18.87
CA ILE A 218 21.79 -22.72 -17.87
C ILE A 218 21.15 -24.04 -18.31
N SER A 219 21.95 -25.10 -18.41
CA SER A 219 21.48 -26.42 -18.87
C SER A 219 20.96 -27.33 -17.76
N LYS A 220 21.57 -27.27 -16.56
CA LYS A 220 21.20 -28.12 -15.42
C LYS A 220 21.62 -27.47 -14.10
N ILE A 221 20.76 -27.60 -13.09
CA ILE A 221 21.07 -27.29 -11.69
C ILE A 221 20.89 -28.58 -10.88
N SER A 222 21.86 -28.94 -10.06
CA SER A 222 21.82 -30.14 -9.22
C SER A 222 22.40 -29.87 -7.85
N TRP A 223 21.79 -30.45 -6.82
CA TRP A 223 22.28 -30.43 -5.45
C TRP A 223 22.97 -31.74 -5.13
N SER A 224 24.07 -31.68 -4.38
CA SER A 224 24.76 -32.83 -3.79
C SER A 224 25.03 -32.54 -2.32
N ARG A 225 25.08 -33.60 -1.52
CA ARG A 225 25.50 -33.53 -0.12
C ARG A 225 26.92 -34.06 -0.03
N GLY A 226 27.84 -33.29 0.58
CA GLY A 226 29.17 -33.79 0.91
C GLY A 226 29.10 -34.88 1.97
N GLU A 227 29.98 -35.86 1.86
CA GLU A 227 30.27 -36.83 2.93
C GLU A 227 31.21 -36.22 3.96
#